data_AF-A0A351Q392-F1
#
_entry.id   AF-A0A351Q392-F1
#
_cell.length_a   1.000
_cell.length_b   1.000
_cell.length_c   1.000
_cell.angle_alpha   90.00
_cell.angle_beta   90.00
_cell.angle_gamma   90.00
#
_symmetry.space_group_name_H-M   'P 1'
#
loop_
_entity.id
_entity.type
_entity.pdbx_description
1 polymer ?
#
loop_
_entity_poly.entity_id
_entity_poly.type
_entity_poly.pdbx_seq_one_letter_code
_entity_poly.pdbx_strand_id
1 'polypeptide(L)'
;MDLLDSKNVTNRIRKRTVALAVFVHLYLTVFTLGIWLILLTVFGLITSTLLRNDIDEAKSSANSFNKTHPFKYFGEIFGHFQHIYHHPINIETEVIATVEEELKTKTPISSLEALAITDCDKDLNSSEGRNFLKGQSTSTLRGTTLTLILNQSNYGAIRSFEWRVIAGGYVDKDAKFKLIAYSPFTFLFWIVAYVKRESNLLNRVRTIYPSTYNDIDVSTQVRSINETVFDAMVVALEKNGIDTSDLKAQKMQSMNINISGGKVNMGNVVQGAMNKIGGAVKGAVKGANA
;
A
#
# COMPACT_ATOMS: atom_id res chain seq x y z
N MET A 1 8.38 9.60 4.53
CA MET A 1 7.38 9.22 5.57
C MET A 1 8.13 8.97 6.87
N ASP A 2 7.77 9.65 7.95
CA ASP A 2 8.34 9.33 9.27
C ASP A 2 7.47 8.31 10.01
N LEU A 3 7.77 7.02 9.80
CA LEU A 3 7.04 5.90 10.40
C LEU A 3 7.05 5.89 11.93
N LEU A 4 7.99 6.58 12.58
CA LEU A 4 8.13 6.55 14.04
C LEU A 4 7.45 7.75 14.72
N ASP A 5 7.08 8.78 13.95
CA ASP A 5 6.45 9.99 14.47
C ASP A 5 4.92 9.88 14.44
N SER A 6 4.32 9.76 15.63
CA SER A 6 2.87 9.74 15.81
C SER A 6 2.25 11.13 15.93
N LYS A 7 3.04 12.19 15.72
CA LYS A 7 2.63 13.59 15.86
C LYS A 7 1.96 13.84 17.21
N ASN A 8 0.71 14.33 17.22
CA ASN A 8 0.00 14.70 18.45
C ASN A 8 -0.65 13.49 19.16
N VAL A 9 -0.45 12.26 18.68
CA VAL A 9 -0.98 11.07 19.32
C VAL A 9 0.00 10.56 20.38
N THR A 10 -0.51 10.29 21.59
CA THR A 10 0.26 9.64 22.65
C THR A 10 0.54 8.18 22.30
N ASN A 11 1.68 7.92 21.67
CA ASN A 11 2.12 6.58 21.31
C ASN A 11 3.00 5.97 22.43
N ARG A 12 2.38 5.17 23.30
CA ARG A 12 3.01 4.50 24.45
C ARG A 12 2.48 3.07 24.61
N ILE A 13 3.32 2.21 25.17
CA ILE A 13 2.91 0.86 25.59
C ILE A 13 1.95 1.00 26.77
N ARG A 14 0.80 0.34 26.73
CA ARG A 14 -0.19 0.44 27.82
C ARG A 14 0.28 -0.39 29.01
N LYS A 15 0.25 0.19 30.22
CA LYS A 15 0.63 -0.51 31.47
C LYS A 15 -0.12 -1.84 31.65
N ARG A 16 -1.41 -1.88 31.31
CA ARG A 16 -2.23 -3.10 31.33
C ARG A 16 -1.70 -4.18 30.40
N THR A 17 -1.25 -3.82 29.19
CA THR A 17 -0.67 -4.77 28.23
C THR A 17 0.59 -5.40 28.80
N VAL A 18 1.47 -4.59 29.41
CA VAL A 18 2.69 -5.08 30.07
C VAL A 18 2.36 -6.01 31.24
N ALA A 19 1.47 -5.59 32.13
CA ALA A 19 1.07 -6.39 33.30
C ALA A 19 0.48 -7.76 32.89
N LEU A 20 -0.38 -7.78 31.87
CA LEU A 20 -0.95 -9.03 31.36
C LEU A 20 0.12 -9.94 30.75
N ALA A 21 1.03 -9.40 29.93
CA ALA A 21 2.11 -10.17 29.34
C ALA A 21 3.01 -10.78 30.43
N VAL A 22 3.37 -10.00 31.45
CA VAL A 22 4.15 -10.47 32.60
C VAL A 22 3.42 -11.59 33.33
N PHE A 23 2.14 -11.43 33.64
CA PHE A 23 1.35 -12.46 34.33
C PHE A 23 1.28 -13.78 33.53
N VAL A 24 0.97 -13.69 32.23
CA VAL A 24 0.89 -14.86 31.33
C VAL A 24 2.24 -15.58 31.26
N HIS A 25 3.34 -14.86 31.06
CA HIS A 25 4.65 -15.47 30.95
C HIS A 25 5.17 -16.00 32.28
N LEU A 26 4.88 -15.36 33.41
CA LEU A 26 5.20 -15.88 34.75
C LEU A 26 4.46 -17.20 35.01
N TYR A 27 3.16 -17.25 34.73
CA TYR A 27 2.36 -18.47 34.88
C TYR A 27 2.96 -19.64 34.08
N LEU A 28 3.28 -19.41 32.81
CA LEU A 28 3.89 -20.44 31.95
C LEU A 28 5.30 -20.80 32.38
N THR A 29 6.08 -19.84 32.87
CA THR A 29 7.42 -20.09 33.41
C THR A 29 7.37 -21.02 34.62
N VAL A 30 6.44 -20.80 35.55
CA VAL A 30 6.25 -21.67 36.72
C VAL A 30 5.81 -23.08 36.27
N PHE A 31 4.81 -23.16 35.40
CA PHE A 31 4.27 -24.46 34.96
C PHE A 31 5.24 -25.30 34.14
N THR A 32 6.16 -24.65 33.40
CA THR A 32 7.17 -25.31 32.57
C THR A 32 8.55 -25.41 33.23
N LEU A 33 8.64 -25.10 34.54
CA LEU A 33 9.90 -25.10 35.29
C LEU A 33 11.02 -24.28 34.63
N GLY A 34 10.67 -23.12 34.05
CA GLY A 34 11.61 -22.19 33.44
C GLY A 34 11.83 -22.36 31.94
N ILE A 35 11.46 -23.49 31.34
CA ILE A 35 11.68 -23.78 29.90
C ILE A 35 11.00 -22.72 29.01
N TRP A 36 9.84 -22.21 29.43
CA TRP A 36 9.12 -21.17 28.70
C TRP A 36 9.94 -19.90 28.43
N LEU A 37 10.87 -19.54 29.33
CA LEU A 37 11.71 -18.35 29.15
C LEU A 37 12.62 -18.49 27.93
N ILE A 38 13.13 -19.69 27.66
CA ILE A 38 13.98 -19.95 26.48
C ILE A 38 13.16 -19.70 25.20
N LEU A 39 11.95 -20.24 25.11
CA LEU A 39 11.07 -20.03 23.96
C LEU A 39 10.72 -18.55 23.79
N LEU A 40 10.39 -17.86 24.87
CA LEU A 40 10.11 -16.42 24.86
C LEU A 40 11.30 -15.62 24.32
N THR A 41 12.52 -15.91 24.78
CA THR A 41 13.73 -15.24 24.31
C THR A 41 13.97 -15.51 22.83
N VAL A 42 13.92 -16.77 22.39
CA VAL A 42 14.19 -17.15 20.99
C VAL A 42 13.18 -16.49 20.04
N PHE A 43 11.89 -16.69 20.26
CA PHE A 43 10.87 -16.12 19.37
C PHE A 43 10.80 -14.60 19.46
N GLY A 44 11.01 -14.04 20.65
CA GLY A 44 11.04 -12.58 20.86
C GLY A 44 12.19 -11.92 20.08
N LEU A 45 13.39 -12.50 20.13
CA LEU A 45 14.55 -12.00 19.39
C LEU A 45 14.34 -12.10 17.87
N ILE A 46 13.89 -13.25 17.37
CA ILE A 46 13.65 -13.42 15.93
C ILE A 46 12.60 -12.40 15.46
N THR A 47 11.47 -12.31 16.14
CA THR A 47 10.37 -11.39 15.78
C THR A 47 10.84 -9.93 15.81
N SER A 48 11.62 -9.55 16.82
CA SER A 48 12.16 -8.18 16.94
C SER A 48 13.13 -7.85 15.81
N THR A 49 14.02 -8.79 15.45
CA THR A 49 14.99 -8.60 14.36
C THR A 49 14.29 -8.49 13.01
N LEU A 50 13.35 -9.39 12.71
CA LEU A 50 12.60 -9.36 11.45
C LEU A 50 11.76 -8.07 11.33
N LEU A 51 11.09 -7.65 12.40
CA LEU A 51 10.34 -6.40 12.38
C LEU A 51 11.24 -5.17 12.17
N ARG A 52 12.44 -5.17 12.76
CA ARG A 52 13.40 -4.10 12.55
C ARG A 52 13.82 -4.02 11.09
N ASN A 53 14.13 -5.16 10.47
CA ASN A 53 14.48 -5.21 9.06
C ASN A 53 13.35 -4.64 8.17
N ASP A 54 12.09 -4.98 8.43
CA ASP A 54 10.96 -4.42 7.67
C ASP A 54 10.80 -2.90 7.86
N ILE A 55 11.06 -2.38 9.07
CA ILE A 55 11.02 -0.95 9.35
C ILE A 55 12.16 -0.23 8.61
N ASP A 56 13.36 -0.82 8.61
CA ASP A 56 14.53 -0.24 7.95
C ASP A 56 14.37 -0.29 6.42
N GLU A 57 13.81 -1.38 5.87
CA GLU A 57 13.47 -1.49 4.44
C GLU A 57 12.45 -0.41 4.04
N ALA A 58 11.41 -0.18 4.84
CA ALA A 58 10.41 0.86 4.56
C ALA A 58 10.95 2.30 4.62
N LYS A 59 12.12 2.51 5.24
CA LYS A 59 12.85 3.80 5.24
C LYS A 59 13.90 3.88 4.14
N SER A 60 14.21 2.76 3.49
CA SER A 60 15.24 2.72 2.45
C SER A 60 14.79 3.47 1.20
N SER A 61 15.78 3.92 0.41
CA SER A 61 15.54 4.59 -0.87
C SER A 61 15.26 3.62 -2.02
N ALA A 62 15.49 2.32 -1.83
CA ALA A 62 15.35 1.29 -2.86
C ALA A 62 14.49 0.14 -2.32
N ASN A 63 13.31 -0.05 -2.92
CA ASN A 63 12.33 -1.01 -2.46
C ASN A 63 12.25 -2.21 -3.40
N SER A 64 12.08 -3.41 -2.84
CA SER A 64 11.83 -4.63 -3.60
C SER A 64 10.52 -5.28 -3.17
N PHE A 65 9.95 -6.16 -3.98
CA PHE A 65 8.90 -7.04 -3.50
C PHE A 65 9.06 -8.42 -4.13
N ASN A 66 8.33 -9.40 -3.60
CA ASN A 66 8.27 -10.72 -4.20
C ASN A 66 6.79 -11.05 -4.35
N LYS A 67 6.36 -11.18 -5.61
CA LYS A 67 5.03 -11.64 -6.03
C LYS A 67 3.85 -10.73 -5.69
N THR A 68 3.79 -10.20 -4.47
CA THR A 68 2.64 -9.46 -3.95
C THR A 68 3.05 -8.19 -3.20
N HIS A 69 2.12 -7.23 -3.14
CA HIS A 69 2.22 -6.00 -2.35
C HIS A 69 3.46 -5.10 -2.65
N PRO A 70 3.63 -4.63 -3.90
CA PRO A 70 4.75 -3.74 -4.27
C PRO A 70 4.84 -2.47 -3.41
N PHE A 71 3.72 -2.03 -2.86
CA PHE A 71 3.60 -0.78 -2.09
C PHE A 71 3.43 -0.97 -0.58
N LYS A 72 3.71 -2.17 -0.04
CA LYS A 72 3.57 -2.50 1.40
C LYS A 72 4.30 -1.51 2.33
N TYR A 73 5.34 -0.85 1.84
CA TYR A 73 6.14 0.14 2.56
C TYR A 73 5.37 1.42 2.88
N PHE A 74 4.38 1.78 2.07
CA PHE A 74 3.71 3.07 2.17
C PHE A 74 2.44 3.02 3.01
N GLY A 75 1.80 1.85 3.13
CA GLY A 75 0.59 1.70 3.93
C GLY A 75 -0.49 0.89 3.26
N GLU A 76 -1.73 1.26 3.53
CA GLU A 76 -2.93 0.63 2.99
C GLU A 76 -3.45 1.45 1.79
N ILE A 77 -3.96 0.76 0.77
CA ILE A 77 -4.47 1.41 -0.45
C ILE A 77 -5.89 1.90 -0.20
N PHE A 78 -6.11 3.20 -0.33
CA PHE A 78 -7.41 3.86 -0.19
C PHE A 78 -8.05 4.23 -1.54
N GLY A 79 -7.30 4.11 -2.64
CA GLY A 79 -7.82 4.28 -3.99
C GLY A 79 -6.85 3.68 -5.00
N HIS A 80 -7.39 3.07 -6.06
CA HIS A 80 -6.64 2.53 -7.18
C HIS A 80 -7.48 2.71 -8.44
N PHE A 81 -6.93 3.45 -9.40
CA PHE A 81 -7.59 3.75 -10.65
C PHE A 81 -6.61 3.55 -11.80
N GLN A 82 -7.16 3.11 -12.92
CA GLN A 82 -6.43 2.96 -14.17
C GLN A 82 -7.34 3.47 -15.29
N HIS A 83 -6.81 4.38 -16.10
CA HIS A 83 -7.47 4.85 -17.30
C HIS A 83 -6.62 4.49 -18.52
N ILE A 84 -7.28 3.91 -19.52
CA ILE A 84 -6.67 3.47 -20.76
C ILE A 84 -7.23 4.35 -21.88
N TYR A 85 -6.35 4.88 -22.72
CA TYR A 85 -6.72 5.70 -23.86
C TYR A 85 -5.83 5.35 -25.06
N HIS A 86 -6.31 5.67 -26.25
CA HIS A 86 -5.57 5.47 -27.49
C HIS A 86 -5.01 6.80 -27.99
N HIS A 87 -3.69 6.89 -28.14
CA HIS A 87 -3.04 8.04 -28.79
C HIS A 87 -1.73 7.60 -29.47
N PRO A 88 -1.53 7.93 -30.77
CA PRO A 88 -0.29 7.60 -31.47
C PRO A 88 0.97 8.29 -30.92
N ILE A 89 0.83 9.47 -30.29
CA ILE A 89 1.95 10.27 -29.78
C ILE A 89 2.10 10.01 -28.29
N ASN A 90 3.34 9.98 -27.81
CA ASN A 90 3.59 9.90 -26.38
C ASN A 90 3.39 11.28 -25.73
N ILE A 91 2.32 11.42 -24.95
CA ILE A 91 1.98 12.63 -24.19
C ILE A 91 2.22 12.47 -22.68
N GLU A 92 2.89 11.39 -22.27
CA GLU A 92 3.13 11.00 -20.88
C GLU A 92 3.70 12.13 -20.01
N THR A 93 4.74 12.82 -20.53
CA THR A 93 5.40 13.94 -19.84
C THR A 93 4.48 15.14 -19.65
N GLU A 94 3.63 15.44 -20.65
CA GLU A 94 2.68 16.54 -20.55
C GLU A 94 1.59 16.24 -19.51
N VAL A 95 1.03 15.03 -19.56
CA VAL A 95 0.03 14.59 -18.58
C VAL A 95 0.60 14.64 -17.16
N ILE A 96 1.84 14.18 -16.95
CA ILE A 96 2.50 14.27 -15.64
C ILE A 96 2.71 15.71 -15.21
N ALA A 97 3.17 16.58 -16.10
CA ALA A 97 3.40 17.99 -15.78
C ALA A 97 2.10 18.68 -15.34
N THR A 98 1.00 18.46 -16.05
CA THR A 98 -0.32 18.99 -15.68
C THR A 98 -0.79 18.42 -14.35
N VAL A 99 -0.63 17.11 -14.12
CA VAL A 99 -0.98 16.48 -12.83
C VAL A 99 -0.15 17.06 -11.68
N GLU A 100 1.16 17.23 -11.86
CA GLU A 100 2.03 17.77 -10.83
C GLU A 100 1.69 19.22 -10.47
N GLU A 101 1.41 20.07 -11.48
CA GLU A 101 1.00 21.46 -11.28
C GLU A 101 -0.31 21.58 -10.52
N GLU A 102 -1.30 20.77 -10.90
CA GLU A 102 -2.61 20.72 -10.24
C GLU A 102 -2.50 20.19 -8.80
N LEU A 103 -1.68 19.15 -8.57
CA LEU A 103 -1.41 18.63 -7.23
C LEU A 103 -0.78 19.68 -6.32
N LYS A 104 0.21 20.43 -6.80
CA LYS A 104 0.86 21.52 -6.05
C LYS A 104 -0.13 22.61 -5.64
N THR A 105 -1.09 22.89 -6.51
CA THR A 105 -2.07 23.97 -6.31
C THR A 105 -3.21 23.56 -5.38
N LYS A 106 -3.71 22.33 -5.53
CA LYS A 106 -4.96 21.88 -4.90
C LYS A 106 -4.78 20.93 -3.72
N THR A 107 -3.58 20.38 -3.51
CA THR A 107 -3.33 19.36 -2.49
C THR A 107 -2.07 19.66 -1.66
N PRO A 108 -1.87 18.96 -0.52
CA PRO A 108 -0.63 19.07 0.26
C PRO A 108 0.60 18.38 -0.38
N ILE A 109 0.51 17.85 -1.61
CA ILE A 109 1.63 17.22 -2.32
C ILE A 109 2.39 18.31 -3.08
N SER A 110 3.64 18.55 -2.70
CA SER A 110 4.46 19.63 -3.27
C SER A 110 5.27 19.24 -4.49
N SER A 111 5.49 17.95 -4.75
CA SER A 111 6.26 17.46 -5.89
C SER A 111 6.04 15.96 -6.11
N LEU A 112 6.41 15.50 -7.30
CA LEU A 112 6.47 14.08 -7.66
C LEU A 112 7.93 13.64 -7.80
N GLU A 113 8.33 12.63 -7.04
CA GLU A 113 9.68 12.08 -7.05
C GLU A 113 9.71 10.74 -7.80
N ALA A 114 10.81 10.44 -8.48
CA ALA A 114 11.01 9.12 -9.07
C ALA A 114 11.13 8.04 -7.98
N LEU A 115 10.47 6.91 -8.20
CA LEU A 115 10.50 5.74 -7.33
C LEU A 115 10.72 4.49 -8.17
N ALA A 116 11.83 3.79 -7.94
CA ALA A 116 12.08 2.48 -8.54
C ALA A 116 11.70 1.37 -7.56
N ILE A 117 10.93 0.39 -8.03
CA ILE A 117 10.59 -0.82 -7.28
C ILE A 117 10.97 -2.03 -8.12
N THR A 118 11.67 -2.98 -7.51
CA THR A 118 12.12 -4.21 -8.19
C THR A 118 11.28 -5.42 -7.77
N ASP A 119 10.72 -6.13 -8.74
CA ASP A 119 10.11 -7.45 -8.54
C ASP A 119 11.21 -8.51 -8.52
N CYS A 120 11.33 -9.20 -7.40
CA CYS A 120 12.26 -10.28 -7.16
C CYS A 120 11.52 -11.61 -6.96
N ASP A 121 10.36 -11.79 -7.62
CA ASP A 121 9.69 -13.09 -7.66
C ASP A 121 10.66 -14.16 -8.21
N LYS A 122 10.74 -15.27 -7.49
CA LYS A 122 11.59 -16.42 -7.80
C LYS A 122 11.17 -17.14 -9.07
N ASP A 123 9.91 -16.95 -9.49
CA ASP A 123 9.36 -17.56 -10.69
C ASP A 123 9.73 -16.75 -11.96
N LEU A 124 10.38 -15.59 -11.81
CA LEU A 124 10.94 -14.79 -12.90
C LEU A 124 12.38 -15.24 -13.22
N ASN A 125 12.72 -15.32 -14.51
CA ASN A 125 14.10 -15.63 -14.97
C ASN A 125 15.12 -14.57 -14.52
N SER A 126 14.67 -13.33 -14.34
CA SER A 126 15.45 -12.18 -13.87
C SER A 126 14.53 -11.18 -13.19
N SER A 127 15.04 -10.44 -12.22
CA SER A 127 14.27 -9.38 -11.55
C SER A 127 13.77 -8.32 -12.54
N GLU A 128 12.54 -7.84 -12.33
CA GLU A 128 11.91 -6.81 -13.16
C GLU A 128 11.84 -5.48 -12.41
N GLY A 129 12.52 -4.45 -12.90
CA GLY A 129 12.42 -3.09 -12.37
C GLY A 129 11.22 -2.35 -12.95
N ARG A 130 10.44 -1.68 -12.10
CA ARG A 130 9.39 -0.74 -12.51
C ARG A 130 9.63 0.64 -11.92
N ASN A 131 9.37 1.65 -12.74
CA ASN A 131 9.50 3.06 -12.37
C ASN A 131 8.12 3.65 -12.11
N PHE A 132 8.04 4.41 -11.04
CA PHE A 132 6.84 5.09 -10.57
C PHE A 132 7.17 6.55 -10.28
N LEU A 133 6.14 7.38 -10.22
CA LEU A 133 6.24 8.70 -9.58
C LEU A 133 5.52 8.66 -8.26
N LYS A 134 6.14 9.25 -7.24
CA LYS A 134 5.68 9.24 -5.85
C LYS A 134 5.50 10.67 -5.38
N GLY A 135 4.26 11.05 -5.10
CA GLY A 135 3.92 12.26 -4.36
C GLY A 135 3.64 11.93 -2.89
N GLN A 136 4.14 12.74 -1.97
CA GLN A 136 3.89 12.55 -0.54
C GLN A 136 3.28 13.79 0.08
N SER A 137 2.16 13.62 0.80
CA SER A 137 1.55 14.69 1.57
C SER A 137 2.33 14.93 2.86
N THR A 138 2.12 16.10 3.47
CA THR A 138 2.44 16.28 4.88
C THR A 138 1.57 15.37 5.75
N SER A 139 2.09 14.93 6.89
CA SER A 139 1.33 14.09 7.82
C SER A 139 0.22 14.88 8.50
N THR A 140 -0.93 14.27 8.72
CA THR A 140 -2.00 14.83 9.57
C THR A 140 -1.50 15.03 11.01
N LEU A 141 -2.25 15.79 11.80
CA LEU A 141 -1.98 15.98 13.23
C LEU A 141 -1.91 14.66 14.02
N ARG A 142 -2.43 13.57 13.45
CA ARG A 142 -2.46 12.23 14.06
C ARG A 142 -1.51 11.23 13.39
N GLY A 143 -0.51 11.74 12.66
CA GLY A 143 0.58 10.96 12.10
C GLY A 143 0.21 10.09 10.90
N THR A 144 -0.91 10.38 10.22
CA THR A 144 -1.26 9.70 8.96
C THR A 144 -0.66 10.47 7.80
N THR A 145 0.04 9.80 6.90
CA THR A 145 0.68 10.37 5.72
C THR A 145 0.07 9.75 4.48
N LEU A 146 -0.33 10.57 3.51
CA LEU A 146 -0.80 10.07 2.22
C LEU A 146 0.35 10.02 1.22
N THR A 147 0.39 8.94 0.44
CA THR A 147 1.33 8.74 -0.64
C THR A 147 0.55 8.46 -1.91
N LEU A 148 0.73 9.31 -2.91
CA LEU A 148 0.25 9.11 -4.27
C LEU A 148 1.33 8.38 -5.05
N ILE A 149 0.98 7.26 -5.67
CA ILE A 149 1.82 6.56 -6.63
C ILE A 149 1.18 6.69 -8.00
N LEU A 150 1.94 7.16 -8.99
CA LEU A 150 1.55 7.23 -10.38
C LEU A 150 2.41 6.25 -11.19
N ASN A 151 1.77 5.63 -12.18
CA ASN A 151 2.40 4.72 -13.11
C ASN A 151 1.85 4.99 -14.51
N GLN A 152 2.72 4.90 -15.51
CA GLN A 152 2.33 4.97 -16.91
C GLN A 152 2.91 3.78 -17.64
N SER A 153 2.13 3.23 -18.55
CA SER A 153 2.59 2.15 -19.43
C SER A 153 2.01 2.33 -20.82
N ASN A 154 2.71 1.78 -21.81
CA ASN A 154 2.32 1.85 -23.20
C ASN A 154 2.44 0.49 -23.88
N TYR A 155 1.57 0.27 -24.85
CA TYR A 155 1.57 -0.90 -25.72
C TYR A 155 1.13 -0.45 -27.12
N GLY A 156 2.11 -0.16 -27.98
CA GLY A 156 1.86 0.51 -29.26
C GLY A 156 1.25 1.90 -29.05
N ALA A 157 0.08 2.14 -29.64
CA ALA A 157 -0.69 3.39 -29.48
C ALA A 157 -1.67 3.36 -28.29
N ILE A 158 -1.75 2.26 -27.56
CA ILE A 158 -2.53 2.18 -26.32
C ILE A 158 -1.65 2.70 -25.18
N ARG A 159 -2.20 3.64 -24.42
CA ARG A 159 -1.58 4.27 -23.26
C ARG A 159 -2.42 3.96 -22.04
N SER A 160 -1.75 3.72 -20.90
CA SER A 160 -2.39 3.51 -19.63
C SER A 160 -1.78 4.44 -18.60
N PHE A 161 -2.64 5.17 -17.89
CA PHE A 161 -2.27 5.97 -16.74
C PHE A 161 -2.95 5.38 -15.51
N GLU A 162 -2.16 5.02 -14.51
CA GLU A 162 -2.62 4.38 -13.29
C GLU A 162 -2.17 5.22 -12.10
N TRP A 163 -3.04 5.36 -11.10
CA TRP A 163 -2.66 5.97 -9.84
C TRP A 163 -3.27 5.27 -8.65
N ARG A 164 -2.56 5.35 -7.54
CA ARG A 164 -2.97 4.79 -6.25
C ARG A 164 -2.73 5.80 -5.15
N VAL A 165 -3.72 5.95 -4.27
CA VAL A 165 -3.57 6.74 -3.04
C VAL A 165 -3.45 5.78 -1.87
N ILE A 166 -2.37 5.92 -1.12
CA ILE A 166 -1.99 5.02 -0.03
C ILE A 166 -1.89 5.81 1.26
N ALA A 167 -2.53 5.33 2.32
CA ALA A 167 -2.44 5.93 3.64
C ALA A 167 -1.49 5.14 4.54
N GLY A 168 -0.45 5.82 5.02
CA GLY A 168 0.54 5.29 5.94
C GLY A 168 0.38 5.90 7.32
N GLY A 169 0.19 5.07 8.35
CA GLY A 169 0.21 5.49 9.74
C GLY A 169 1.60 5.38 10.40
N TYR A 170 1.64 5.48 11.72
CA TYR A 170 2.89 5.34 12.48
C TYR A 170 3.02 3.93 13.08
N VAL A 171 4.22 3.58 13.55
CA VAL A 171 4.48 2.33 14.29
C VAL A 171 3.93 2.48 15.72
N ASP A 172 2.86 1.76 16.01
CA ASP A 172 2.25 1.71 17.35
C ASP A 172 3.14 0.90 18.29
N LYS A 173 3.59 1.56 19.38
CA LYS A 173 4.47 0.94 20.37
C LYS A 173 3.78 -0.18 21.15
N ASP A 174 2.48 -0.07 21.43
CA ASP A 174 1.71 -1.11 22.11
C ASP A 174 1.51 -2.32 21.17
N ALA A 175 1.21 -2.09 19.89
CA ALA A 175 1.11 -3.16 18.90
C ALA A 175 2.46 -3.88 18.68
N LYS A 176 3.55 -3.10 18.56
CA LYS A 176 4.92 -3.62 18.49
C LYS A 176 5.26 -4.47 19.71
N PHE A 177 4.97 -3.99 20.91
CA PHE A 177 5.19 -4.74 22.14
C PHE A 177 4.42 -6.06 22.15
N LYS A 178 3.12 -6.03 21.80
CA LYS A 178 2.28 -7.24 21.73
C LYS A 178 2.81 -8.25 20.73
N LEU A 179 3.21 -7.82 19.54
CA LEU A 179 3.76 -8.71 18.50
C LEU A 179 4.98 -9.47 19.02
N ILE A 180 5.88 -8.79 19.74
CA ILE A 180 7.11 -9.40 20.29
C ILE A 180 6.79 -10.27 21.51
N ALA A 181 6.04 -9.75 22.49
CA ALA A 181 5.74 -10.46 23.74
C ALA A 181 4.94 -11.75 23.48
N TYR A 182 3.95 -11.71 22.59
CA TYR A 182 3.14 -12.86 22.23
C TYR A 182 3.67 -13.63 21.01
N SER A 183 4.92 -13.39 20.61
CA SER A 183 5.54 -14.12 19.50
C SER A 183 5.56 -15.65 19.72
N PRO A 184 5.83 -16.21 20.92
CA PRO A 184 5.83 -17.68 21.08
C PRO A 184 4.50 -18.33 20.72
N PHE A 185 3.38 -17.62 20.91
CA PHE A 185 2.05 -18.11 20.55
C PHE A 185 1.70 -17.88 19.09
N THR A 186 2.28 -16.86 18.46
CA THR A 186 1.85 -16.41 17.13
C THR A 186 2.82 -16.77 16.01
N PHE A 187 4.08 -17.08 16.35
CA PHE A 187 5.21 -17.23 15.42
C PHE A 187 4.89 -18.16 14.25
N LEU A 188 4.40 -19.37 14.55
CA LEU A 188 4.10 -20.40 13.55
C LEU A 188 3.01 -19.97 12.56
N PHE A 189 2.10 -19.06 12.94
CA PHE A 189 1.02 -18.61 12.06
C PHE A 189 1.46 -17.59 11.01
N TRP A 190 2.59 -16.91 11.20
CA TRP A 190 3.04 -15.87 10.28
C TRP A 190 4.41 -16.12 9.66
N ILE A 191 5.27 -16.93 10.28
CA ILE A 191 6.65 -17.13 9.80
C ILE A 191 6.70 -17.70 8.37
N VAL A 192 5.80 -18.63 8.02
CA VAL A 192 5.77 -19.23 6.68
C VAL A 192 5.46 -18.16 5.62
N ALA A 193 4.43 -17.35 5.83
CA ALA A 193 4.08 -16.27 4.92
C ALA A 193 5.16 -15.18 4.87
N TYR A 194 5.84 -14.91 5.99
CA TYR A 194 6.95 -13.98 6.05
C TYR A 194 8.16 -14.46 5.24
N VAL A 195 8.59 -15.71 5.42
CA VAL A 195 9.72 -16.31 4.68
C VAL A 195 9.41 -16.40 3.18
N LYS A 196 8.16 -16.69 2.82
CA LYS A 196 7.68 -16.63 1.43
C LYS A 196 7.53 -15.19 0.89
N ARG A 197 7.76 -14.17 1.72
CA ARG A 197 7.61 -12.74 1.40
C ARG A 197 6.18 -12.35 0.98
N GLU A 198 5.19 -13.16 1.34
CA GLU A 198 3.76 -12.91 1.12
C GLU A 198 3.16 -11.95 2.16
N SER A 199 3.87 -11.74 3.27
CA SER A 199 3.47 -10.82 4.35
C SER A 199 4.67 -10.05 4.91
N ASN A 200 4.41 -8.90 5.53
CA ASN A 200 5.38 -8.18 6.34
C ASN A 200 4.88 -8.07 7.79
N LEU A 201 5.80 -7.88 8.73
CA LEU A 201 5.48 -7.60 10.13
C LEU A 201 5.12 -6.14 10.34
N LEU A 202 5.59 -5.24 9.47
CA LEU A 202 5.29 -3.81 9.55
C LEU A 202 3.79 -3.51 9.52
N ASN A 203 3.01 -4.19 8.68
CA ASN A 203 1.55 -4.01 8.61
C ASN A 203 0.83 -4.42 9.89
N ARG A 204 1.46 -5.25 10.74
CA ARG A 204 0.88 -5.67 12.03
C ARG A 204 1.08 -4.66 13.14
N VAL A 205 2.02 -3.73 12.97
CA VAL A 205 2.38 -2.72 13.98
C VAL A 205 2.15 -1.29 13.50
N ARG A 206 1.89 -1.10 12.20
CA ARG A 206 1.50 0.19 11.63
C ARG A 206 0.03 0.45 11.93
N THR A 207 -0.25 1.63 12.47
CA THR A 207 -1.60 2.06 12.83
C THR A 207 -1.90 3.41 12.19
N ILE A 208 -2.95 3.45 11.36
CA ILE A 208 -3.66 4.69 11.06
C ILE A 208 -4.54 4.98 12.27
N TYR A 209 -4.42 6.16 12.87
CA TYR A 209 -5.07 6.45 14.14
C TYR A 209 -6.61 6.33 14.01
N PRO A 210 -7.26 5.40 14.76
CA PRO A 210 -8.66 5.08 14.56
C PRO A 210 -9.54 6.11 15.28
N SER A 211 -9.82 7.23 14.62
CA SER A 211 -10.73 8.25 15.17
C SER A 211 -11.50 8.91 14.06
N THR A 212 -12.76 9.25 14.33
CA THR A 212 -13.67 9.89 13.38
C THR A 212 -13.06 11.12 12.71
N TYR A 213 -12.39 11.99 13.47
CA TYR A 213 -11.75 13.17 12.89
C TYR A 213 -10.57 12.81 11.96
N ASN A 214 -9.73 11.83 12.35
CA ASN A 214 -8.68 11.36 11.44
C ASN A 214 -9.26 10.74 10.18
N ASP A 215 -10.34 9.99 10.31
CA ASP A 215 -10.98 9.33 9.17
C ASP A 215 -11.59 10.36 8.20
N ILE A 216 -12.19 11.43 8.73
CA ILE A 216 -12.67 12.58 7.95
C ILE A 216 -11.50 13.27 7.25
N ASP A 217 -10.41 13.56 7.96
CA ASP A 217 -9.23 14.22 7.40
C ASP A 217 -8.62 13.38 6.26
N VAL A 218 -8.43 12.08 6.51
CA VAL A 218 -7.86 11.12 5.55
C VAL A 218 -8.77 10.96 4.34
N SER A 219 -10.06 10.72 4.53
CA SER A 219 -11.01 10.57 3.42
C SER A 219 -11.12 11.82 2.56
N THR A 220 -11.14 13.00 3.18
CA THR A 220 -11.17 14.29 2.47
C THR A 220 -9.93 14.47 1.61
N GLN A 221 -8.74 14.21 2.16
CA GLN A 221 -7.50 14.34 1.41
C GLN A 221 -7.38 13.29 0.30
N VAL A 222 -7.76 12.02 0.56
CA VAL A 222 -7.79 10.97 -0.48
C VAL A 222 -8.71 11.37 -1.63
N ARG A 223 -9.89 11.89 -1.32
CA ARG A 223 -10.86 12.36 -2.32
C ARG A 223 -10.31 13.53 -3.12
N SER A 224 -9.73 14.53 -2.44
CA SER A 224 -9.09 15.69 -3.07
C SER A 224 -7.95 15.29 -4.01
N ILE A 225 -7.08 14.36 -3.61
CA ILE A 225 -5.99 13.87 -4.47
C ILE A 225 -6.55 13.17 -5.71
N ASN A 226 -7.50 12.24 -5.54
CA ASN A 226 -8.08 11.52 -6.67
C ASN A 226 -8.79 12.48 -7.64
N GLU A 227 -9.60 13.39 -7.12
CA GLU A 227 -10.29 14.40 -7.92
C GLU A 227 -9.31 15.28 -8.70
N THR A 228 -8.23 15.72 -8.05
CA THR A 228 -7.19 16.52 -8.69
C THR A 228 -6.52 15.77 -9.84
N VAL A 229 -6.18 14.48 -9.64
CA VAL A 229 -5.59 13.65 -10.70
C VAL A 229 -6.57 13.43 -11.85
N PHE A 230 -7.85 13.12 -11.55
CA PHE A 230 -8.90 12.97 -12.56
C PHE A 230 -9.05 14.24 -13.42
N ASP A 231 -9.18 15.39 -12.78
CA ASP A 231 -9.40 16.67 -13.48
C ASP A 231 -8.18 17.09 -14.30
N ALA A 232 -6.98 16.92 -13.74
CA ALA A 232 -5.74 17.20 -14.45
C ALA A 232 -5.57 16.31 -15.68
N MET A 233 -5.92 15.02 -15.57
CA MET A 233 -5.94 14.11 -16.70
C MET A 233 -6.95 14.54 -17.75
N VAL A 234 -8.18 14.90 -17.37
CA VAL A 234 -9.19 15.38 -18.33
C VAL A 234 -8.65 16.57 -19.11
N VAL A 235 -8.08 17.56 -18.43
CA VAL A 235 -7.50 18.75 -19.08
C VAL A 235 -6.38 18.39 -20.04
N ALA A 236 -5.43 17.54 -19.61
CA ALA A 236 -4.29 17.16 -20.44
C ALA A 236 -4.70 16.33 -21.67
N LEU A 237 -5.68 15.44 -21.53
CA LEU A 237 -6.17 14.59 -22.61
C LEU A 237 -7.02 15.38 -23.62
N GLU A 238 -7.93 16.26 -23.15
CA GLU A 238 -8.75 17.11 -24.04
C GLU A 238 -7.89 18.09 -24.84
N LYS A 239 -6.85 18.65 -24.22
CA LYS A 239 -5.87 19.52 -24.91
C LYS A 239 -5.21 18.79 -26.09
N ASN A 240 -5.07 17.47 -26.00
CA ASN A 240 -4.51 16.60 -27.03
C ASN A 240 -5.59 15.97 -27.93
N GLY A 241 -6.84 16.43 -27.85
CA GLY A 241 -7.94 15.96 -28.70
C GLY A 241 -8.40 14.53 -28.40
N ILE A 242 -8.09 14.00 -27.22
CA ILE A 242 -8.58 12.68 -26.78
C ILE A 242 -9.95 12.83 -26.13
N ASP A 243 -10.86 11.90 -26.45
CA ASP A 243 -12.15 11.81 -25.76
C ASP A 243 -11.98 11.35 -24.31
N THR A 244 -12.55 12.13 -23.39
CA THR A 244 -12.48 11.91 -21.94
C THR A 244 -13.81 11.49 -21.32
N SER A 245 -14.82 11.19 -22.15
CA SER A 245 -16.16 10.80 -21.69
C SER A 245 -16.12 9.63 -20.71
N ASP A 246 -15.32 8.62 -20.99
CA ASP A 246 -15.13 7.46 -20.11
C ASP A 246 -14.42 7.85 -18.80
N LEU A 247 -13.42 8.72 -18.85
CA LEU A 247 -12.71 9.19 -17.66
C LEU A 247 -13.63 10.01 -16.74
N LYS A 248 -14.46 10.88 -17.31
CA LYS A 248 -15.48 11.65 -16.58
C LYS A 248 -16.52 10.74 -15.95
N ALA A 249 -16.97 9.71 -16.68
CA ALA A 249 -17.87 8.69 -16.14
C ALA A 249 -17.24 7.90 -14.99
N GLN A 250 -15.97 7.49 -15.12
CA GLN A 250 -15.21 6.85 -14.05
C GLN A 250 -15.11 7.73 -12.81
N LYS A 251 -14.77 9.03 -12.97
CA LYS A 251 -14.75 10.01 -11.87
C LYS A 251 -16.09 10.04 -11.15
N MET A 252 -17.21 10.18 -11.88
CA MET A 252 -18.54 10.23 -11.27
C MET A 252 -18.89 8.97 -10.48
N GLN A 253 -18.55 7.79 -11.02
CA GLN A 253 -18.80 6.52 -10.35
C GLN A 253 -17.93 6.36 -9.10
N SER A 254 -16.64 6.72 -9.18
CA SER A 254 -15.71 6.56 -8.07
C SER A 254 -15.94 7.54 -6.94
N MET A 255 -16.31 8.78 -7.26
CA MET A 255 -16.54 9.86 -6.28
C MET A 255 -17.86 9.70 -5.50
N ASN A 256 -18.75 8.82 -5.97
CA ASN A 256 -19.99 8.44 -5.28
C ASN A 256 -19.81 7.27 -4.31
N ILE A 257 -18.63 6.66 -4.24
CA ILE A 257 -18.34 5.59 -3.27
C ILE A 257 -17.89 6.20 -1.95
N ASN A 258 -18.68 5.98 -0.89
CA ASN A 258 -18.27 6.37 0.47
C ASN A 258 -17.04 5.56 0.90
N ILE A 259 -15.94 6.25 1.20
CA ILE A 259 -14.75 5.67 1.85
C ILE A 259 -15.07 5.55 3.34
N SER A 260 -15.64 4.41 3.75
CA SER A 260 -15.92 4.12 5.17
C SER A 260 -14.88 3.13 5.72
N GLY A 261 -14.10 3.57 6.71
CA GLY A 261 -13.38 2.70 7.64
C GLY A 261 -12.32 1.76 7.05
N GLY A 262 -11.53 2.21 6.07
CA GLY A 262 -10.41 1.43 5.52
C GLY A 262 -10.82 0.26 4.61
N LYS A 263 -12.12 0.02 4.42
CA LYS A 263 -12.63 -0.88 3.38
C LYS A 263 -13.39 -0.06 2.36
N VAL A 264 -12.70 0.33 1.29
CA VAL A 264 -13.38 0.65 0.04
C VAL A 264 -13.89 -0.68 -0.52
N ASN A 265 -15.15 -1.02 -0.24
CA ASN A 265 -15.81 -2.08 -0.98
C ASN A 265 -16.05 -1.56 -2.41
N MET A 266 -15.02 -1.65 -3.26
CA MET A 266 -15.17 -1.68 -4.72
C MET A 266 -15.71 -3.06 -5.14
N GLY A 267 -16.84 -3.45 -4.55
CA GLY A 267 -17.63 -4.56 -5.05
C GLY A 267 -18.45 -4.05 -6.24
N ASN A 268 -18.18 -4.59 -7.42
CA ASN A 268 -19.01 -4.60 -8.63
C ASN A 268 -18.83 -3.58 -9.76
N VAL A 269 -18.13 -2.45 -9.64
CA VAL A 269 -18.20 -1.45 -10.76
C VAL A 269 -17.09 -1.61 -11.82
N VAL A 270 -15.97 -2.28 -11.52
CA VAL A 270 -14.86 -2.51 -12.48
C VAL A 270 -14.62 -4.01 -12.78
N GLN A 271 -15.49 -4.91 -12.31
CA GLN A 271 -15.45 -6.32 -12.74
C GLN A 271 -16.15 -6.55 -14.08
N GLY A 272 -17.01 -5.62 -14.53
CA GLY A 272 -17.70 -5.70 -15.82
C GLY A 272 -16.79 -5.57 -17.04
N ALA A 273 -15.60 -4.97 -16.90
CA ALA A 273 -14.63 -4.80 -17.99
C ALA A 273 -13.38 -5.71 -17.86
N MET A 274 -13.08 -6.25 -16.68
CA MET A 274 -11.91 -7.12 -16.45
C MET A 274 -12.22 -8.62 -16.38
N ASN A 275 -13.50 -9.03 -16.45
CA ASN A 275 -13.89 -10.45 -16.41
C ASN A 275 -13.64 -11.23 -17.73
N LYS A 276 -12.67 -10.83 -18.57
CA LYS A 276 -12.37 -11.59 -19.80
C LYS A 276 -10.90 -11.87 -20.11
N ILE A 277 -9.97 -11.64 -19.19
CA ILE A 277 -8.59 -12.11 -19.36
C ILE A 277 -8.10 -12.71 -18.04
N GLY A 278 -8.63 -13.89 -17.70
CA GLY A 278 -8.28 -14.60 -16.47
C GLY A 278 -8.75 -16.05 -16.43
N GLY A 279 -9.03 -16.66 -17.58
CA GLY A 279 -9.46 -18.05 -17.65
C GLY A 279 -9.60 -18.53 -19.09
N ALA A 280 -8.87 -19.60 -19.41
CA ALA A 280 -8.85 -20.34 -20.67
C ALA A 280 -8.02 -19.76 -21.83
N VAL A 281 -6.71 -20.08 -21.84
CA VAL A 281 -6.10 -20.77 -22.99
C VAL A 281 -5.08 -21.79 -22.46
N LYS A 282 -5.57 -22.95 -22.04
CA LYS A 282 -4.79 -24.20 -22.03
C LYS A 282 -5.56 -25.21 -22.87
N GLY A 283 -5.00 -25.56 -24.02
CA GLY A 283 -5.37 -26.77 -24.75
C GLY A 283 -6.14 -26.56 -26.05
N ALA A 284 -5.41 -26.25 -27.14
CA ALA A 284 -5.85 -26.61 -28.49
C ALA A 284 -4.64 -26.72 -29.44
N VAL A 285 -3.70 -27.64 -29.18
CA VAL A 285 -2.86 -28.23 -30.25
C VAL A 285 -2.45 -29.66 -29.86
N LYS A 286 -3.06 -30.65 -30.51
CA LYS A 286 -2.57 -32.01 -30.87
C LYS A 286 -3.81 -32.88 -31.16
N GLY A 287 -4.03 -33.47 -32.33
CA GLY A 287 -3.24 -33.53 -33.54
C GLY A 287 -4.11 -34.01 -34.71
N ALA A 288 -3.71 -33.64 -35.92
CA ALA A 288 -4.11 -34.33 -37.13
C ALA A 288 -3.38 -35.68 -37.18
N ASN A 289 -4.13 -36.77 -37.36
CA ASN A 289 -3.78 -37.96 -38.12
C ASN A 289 -4.89 -39.02 -37.98
N ALA A 290 -5.80 -39.03 -38.96
CA ALA A 290 -6.39 -40.21 -39.58
C ALA A 290 -7.19 -39.74 -40.80
#